data_AF-A0A948W4X9-F1
#
_entry.id   AF-A0A948W4X9-F1
#
_cell.length_a   1.000
_cell.length_b   1.000
_cell.length_c   1.000
_cell.angle_alpha   90.00
_cell.angle_beta   90.00
_cell.angle_gamma   90.00
#
_symmetry.space_group_name_H-M   'P 1'
#
loop_
_entity.id
_entity.type
_entity.pdbx_description
1 polymer ?
#
loop_
_entity_poly.entity_id
_entity_poly.type
_entity_poly.pdbx_seq_one_letter_code
_entity_poly.pdbx_strand_id
1 'polypeptide(L)'
;MSKTIKTSQRIPLGPPLLYSTRLHLILFSFLLVATPFIMVRNYLQSALEKISLATIAIAGISIPIVPLVAGILLLAAVIRFIKSVTLKGLIAATVPIIMIAMGQLICDVYYDHAFYELQQNWHYFAYMTFAFMMYRDLKPREVPFAKLIWMTSLFAFCFSTFDEIFQLFMSGRVFDMGDISKDVWGALMGLIILYIGSQKWKDIKRDWKSVRHPKLGGYIKSPASVLILDFVLSYIFLYVSSLLTDAPYWKSIVAITIGSYIVFFLIFHLSQFRPIKWVLLILLTAAVLIQGYSFFKFKNDNIVYHKYGMTVYKGIPIPFFDIIVFPNGTVRPADKKHFFRDRDQAYLLRRHADIILIGSGHHGLGGKGFPQQTPSQFIFNRYSLKGTQVIILKSQDACLLFNRLKQQGKNVLFVLHTTC
;
A
#
# COMPACT_ATOMS: atom_id res chain seq x y z
N MET A 1 -21.84 37.56 61.67
CA MET A 1 -21.16 37.34 60.36
C MET A 1 -20.33 36.06 60.46
N SER A 2 -20.86 34.94 59.95
CA SER A 2 -20.17 33.65 59.93
C SER A 2 -19.37 33.50 58.64
N LYS A 3 -18.03 33.45 58.73
CA LYS A 3 -17.14 33.18 57.59
C LYS A 3 -17.15 31.68 57.33
N THR A 4 -17.85 31.27 56.27
CA THR A 4 -17.80 29.90 55.75
C THR A 4 -16.39 29.60 55.25
N ILE A 5 -15.64 28.82 56.01
CA ILE A 5 -14.32 28.31 55.61
C ILE A 5 -14.54 27.38 54.42
N LYS A 6 -14.11 27.80 53.22
CA LYS A 6 -14.06 26.92 52.05
C LYS A 6 -13.06 25.81 52.36
N THR A 7 -13.58 24.63 52.67
CA THR A 7 -12.81 23.38 52.74
C THR A 7 -12.00 23.23 51.46
N SER A 8 -10.68 23.18 51.58
CA SER A 8 -9.79 23.01 50.44
C SER A 8 -10.17 21.72 49.72
N GLN A 9 -10.71 21.83 48.50
CA GLN A 9 -10.95 20.68 47.66
C GLN A 9 -9.59 19.98 47.46
N ARG A 10 -9.46 18.79 48.05
CA ARG A 10 -8.31 17.92 47.77
C ARG A 10 -8.28 17.71 46.26
N ILE A 11 -7.24 18.20 45.61
CA ILE A 11 -6.97 17.91 44.21
C ILE A 11 -6.97 16.38 44.12
N PRO A 12 -7.87 15.77 43.35
CA PRO A 12 -7.88 14.32 43.22
C PRO A 12 -6.51 13.91 42.69
N LEU A 13 -5.81 13.08 43.47
CA LEU A 13 -4.58 12.44 43.01
C LEU A 13 -4.94 11.74 41.70
N GLY A 14 -4.32 12.16 40.61
CA GLY A 14 -4.55 11.56 39.31
C GLY A 14 -4.30 10.05 39.34
N PRO A 15 -4.79 9.29 38.35
CA PRO A 15 -4.52 7.87 38.26
C PRO A 15 -2.99 7.62 38.32
N PRO A 16 -2.54 6.49 38.91
CA PRO A 16 -1.11 6.19 39.00
C PRO A 16 -0.44 6.30 37.63
N LEU A 17 0.82 6.77 37.58
CA LEU A 17 1.55 7.02 36.33
C LEU A 17 1.51 5.83 35.36
N LEU A 18 1.54 4.59 35.88
CA LEU A 18 1.45 3.34 35.12
C LEU A 18 0.15 3.19 34.31
N TYR A 19 -0.95 3.81 34.75
CA TYR A 19 -2.23 3.79 34.03
C TYR A 19 -2.43 5.01 33.14
N SER A 20 -1.43 5.88 33.03
CA SER A 20 -1.48 7.07 32.17
C SER A 20 -1.56 6.66 30.69
N THR A 21 -2.63 7.07 30.02
CA THR A 21 -2.83 6.88 28.57
C THR A 21 -1.68 7.48 27.75
N ARG A 22 -1.10 8.58 28.23
CA ARG A 22 0.08 9.22 27.64
C ARG A 22 1.33 8.36 27.77
N LEU A 23 1.57 7.77 28.94
CA LEU A 23 2.72 6.88 29.12
C LEU A 23 2.61 5.69 28.16
N HIS A 24 1.43 5.07 28.06
CA HIS A 24 1.21 3.99 27.11
C HIS A 24 1.46 4.38 25.65
N LEU A 25 1.01 5.57 25.24
CA LEU A 25 1.27 6.09 23.89
C LEU A 25 2.78 6.28 23.64
N ILE A 26 3.50 6.85 24.60
CA ILE A 26 4.96 7.05 24.50
C ILE A 26 5.69 5.71 24.41
N LEU A 27 5.38 4.77 25.30
CA LEU A 27 5.99 3.44 25.30
C LEU A 27 5.70 2.68 24.01
N PHE A 28 4.46 2.76 23.50
CA PHE A 28 4.11 2.13 22.23
C PHE A 28 4.80 2.81 21.05
N SER A 29 4.91 4.14 21.04
CA SER A 29 5.64 4.87 19.99
C SER A 29 7.13 4.50 19.99
N PHE A 30 7.72 4.34 21.18
CA PHE A 30 9.08 3.84 21.31
C PHE A 30 9.20 2.41 20.79
N LEU A 31 8.22 1.54 21.08
CA LEU A 31 8.19 0.18 20.54
C LEU A 31 8.12 0.16 19.02
N LEU A 32 7.29 1.00 18.38
CA LEU A 32 7.20 1.09 16.92
C LEU A 32 8.56 1.36 16.28
N VAL A 33 9.33 2.28 16.85
CA VAL A 33 10.66 2.64 16.35
C VAL A 33 11.70 1.60 16.76
N ALA A 34 11.60 1.01 17.96
CA ALA A 34 12.62 0.10 18.49
C ALA A 34 12.51 -1.34 17.97
N THR A 35 11.30 -1.82 17.68
CA THR A 35 11.05 -3.20 17.24
C THR A 35 11.80 -3.57 15.97
N PRO A 36 11.79 -2.75 14.90
CA PRO A 36 12.59 -3.03 13.71
C PRO A 36 14.09 -3.26 14.02
N PHE A 37 14.66 -2.54 14.99
CA PHE A 37 16.06 -2.76 15.40
C PHE A 37 16.30 -4.13 16.00
N ILE A 38 15.41 -4.57 16.90
CA ILE A 38 15.49 -5.88 17.54
C ILE A 38 15.33 -6.98 16.48
N MET A 39 14.42 -6.77 15.53
CA MET A 39 14.16 -7.73 14.47
C MET A 39 15.33 -7.88 13.49
N VAL A 40 15.94 -6.76 13.08
CA VAL A 40 17.06 -6.76 12.11
C VAL A 40 18.33 -7.35 12.73
N ARG A 41 18.67 -7.04 13.98
CA ARG A 41 19.91 -7.51 14.59
C ARG A 41 19.93 -9.00 14.93
N ASN A 42 18.79 -9.60 15.24
CA ASN A 42 18.72 -10.94 15.84
C ASN A 42 18.28 -12.05 14.87
N TYR A 43 18.35 -11.84 13.54
CA TYR A 43 17.85 -12.79 12.53
C TYR A 43 16.37 -13.19 12.73
N LEU A 44 15.61 -12.38 13.47
CA LEU A 44 14.23 -12.67 13.83
C LEU A 44 13.35 -12.70 12.58
N GLN A 45 13.73 -11.93 11.55
CA GLN A 45 13.05 -11.88 10.27
C GLN A 45 12.98 -13.27 9.60
N SER A 46 14.11 -13.97 9.48
CA SER A 46 14.15 -15.31 8.88
C SER A 46 13.40 -16.33 9.72
N ALA A 47 13.40 -16.19 11.05
CA ALA A 47 12.62 -17.05 11.94
C ALA A 47 11.12 -16.80 11.75
N LEU A 48 10.67 -15.55 11.68
CA LEU A 48 9.28 -15.19 11.44
C LEU A 48 8.80 -15.60 10.04
N GLU A 49 9.66 -15.54 9.02
CA GLU A 49 9.35 -16.06 7.68
C GLU A 49 9.11 -17.57 7.75
N LYS A 50 10.01 -18.32 8.40
CA LYS A 50 9.85 -19.79 8.59
C LYS A 50 8.60 -20.14 9.38
N ILE A 51 8.28 -19.38 10.44
CA ILE A 51 7.06 -19.57 11.24
C ILE A 51 5.83 -19.25 10.40
N SER A 52 5.87 -18.17 9.61
CA SER A 52 4.75 -17.76 8.75
C SER A 52 4.44 -18.79 7.68
N LEU A 53 5.48 -19.44 7.14
CA LEU A 53 5.35 -20.50 6.13
C LEU A 53 5.17 -21.90 6.73
N ALA A 54 5.13 -22.04 8.05
CA ALA A 54 4.98 -23.33 8.69
C ALA A 54 3.59 -23.92 8.40
N THR A 55 3.57 -25.19 8.00
CA THR A 55 2.35 -25.93 7.66
C THR A 55 2.22 -27.20 8.49
N ILE A 56 1.00 -27.59 8.83
CA ILE A 56 0.68 -28.89 9.42
C ILE A 56 -0.08 -29.73 8.39
N ALA A 57 0.30 -31.00 8.23
CA ALA A 57 -0.39 -31.92 7.34
C ALA A 57 -1.52 -32.63 8.08
N ILE A 58 -2.77 -32.42 7.66
CA ILE A 58 -3.95 -33.11 8.20
C ILE A 58 -4.66 -33.79 7.03
N ALA A 59 -4.77 -35.13 7.08
CA ALA A 59 -5.38 -35.93 6.01
C ALA A 59 -4.79 -35.65 4.60
N GLY A 60 -3.48 -35.43 4.52
CA GLY A 60 -2.78 -35.12 3.25
C GLY A 60 -2.92 -33.68 2.78
N ILE A 61 -3.68 -32.83 3.48
CA ILE A 61 -3.80 -31.39 3.17
C ILE A 61 -2.80 -30.61 4.00
N SER A 62 -1.98 -29.80 3.35
CA SER A 62 -1.03 -28.89 4.01
C SER A 62 -1.74 -27.61 4.44
N ILE A 63 -1.96 -27.44 5.75
CA ILE A 63 -2.68 -26.31 6.34
C ILE A 63 -1.66 -25.33 6.94
N PRO A 64 -1.63 -24.05 6.50
CA PRO A 64 -0.75 -23.05 7.10
C PRO A 64 -1.13 -22.75 8.56
N ILE A 65 -0.16 -22.81 9.46
CA ILE A 65 -0.37 -22.74 10.92
C ILE A 65 -0.84 -21.34 11.34
N VAL A 66 -0.25 -20.28 10.80
CA VAL A 66 -0.61 -18.90 11.16
C VAL A 66 -2.09 -18.58 10.94
N PRO A 67 -2.68 -18.77 9.74
CA PRO A 67 -4.10 -18.50 9.53
C PRO A 67 -4.99 -19.47 10.31
N LEU A 68 -4.55 -20.70 10.59
CA LEU A 68 -5.28 -21.63 11.46
C LEU A 68 -5.39 -21.07 12.89
N VAL A 69 -4.27 -20.66 13.49
CA VAL A 69 -4.24 -20.06 14.84
C VAL A 69 -5.05 -18.76 14.86
N ALA A 70 -4.88 -17.90 13.87
CA ALA A 70 -5.65 -16.66 13.74
C ALA A 70 -7.16 -16.94 13.64
N GLY A 71 -7.56 -17.96 12.87
CA GLY A 71 -8.96 -18.39 12.75
C GLY A 71 -9.54 -18.89 14.07
N ILE A 72 -8.78 -19.68 14.85
CA ILE A 72 -9.20 -20.15 16.18
C ILE A 72 -9.36 -18.97 17.14
N LEU A 73 -8.39 -18.06 17.19
CA LEU A 73 -8.45 -16.86 18.04
C LEU A 73 -9.62 -15.95 17.66
N LEU A 74 -9.84 -15.76 16.35
CA LEU A 74 -10.96 -14.98 15.84
C LEU A 74 -12.30 -15.63 16.20
N LEU A 75 -12.43 -16.95 16.03
CA LEU A 75 -13.64 -17.68 16.41
C LEU A 75 -13.90 -17.57 17.91
N ALA A 76 -12.88 -17.75 18.75
CA ALA A 76 -12.98 -17.58 20.19
C ALA A 76 -13.41 -16.15 20.57
N ALA A 77 -12.85 -15.13 19.92
CA ALA A 77 -13.24 -13.74 20.10
C ALA A 77 -14.69 -13.49 19.67
N VAL A 78 -15.10 -14.00 18.50
CA VAL A 78 -16.48 -13.90 18.02
C VAL A 78 -17.44 -14.56 19.01
N ILE A 79 -17.18 -15.78 19.47
CA ILE A 79 -18.02 -16.47 20.47
C ILE A 79 -18.10 -15.64 21.77
N ARG A 80 -16.95 -15.15 22.26
CA ARG A 80 -16.84 -14.35 23.49
C ARG A 80 -17.66 -13.06 23.40
N PHE A 81 -17.66 -12.42 22.23
CA PHE A 81 -18.21 -11.09 22.01
C PHE A 81 -19.45 -11.05 21.13
N ILE A 82 -20.04 -12.20 20.75
CA ILE A 82 -21.14 -12.27 19.77
C ILE A 82 -22.33 -11.39 20.17
N LYS A 83 -22.63 -11.30 21.47
CA LYS A 83 -23.70 -10.45 22.02
C LYS A 83 -23.41 -8.96 21.90
N SER A 84 -22.14 -8.58 21.74
CA SER A 84 -21.67 -7.20 21.57
C SER A 84 -21.41 -6.85 20.10
N VAL A 85 -21.48 -7.83 19.18
CA VAL A 85 -21.31 -7.60 17.75
C VAL A 85 -22.55 -6.88 17.21
N THR A 86 -22.35 -5.63 16.81
CA THR A 86 -23.37 -4.84 16.10
C THR A 86 -23.05 -4.83 14.61
N LEU A 87 -24.06 -4.64 13.74
CA LEU A 87 -23.83 -4.44 12.29
C LEU A 87 -22.78 -3.35 12.03
N LYS A 88 -22.83 -2.28 12.83
CA LYS A 88 -21.85 -1.19 12.80
C LYS A 88 -20.42 -1.68 13.10
N GLY A 89 -20.26 -2.51 14.12
CA GLY A 89 -19.00 -3.15 14.46
C GLY A 89 -18.50 -4.09 13.35
N LEU A 90 -19.41 -4.85 12.72
CA LEU A 90 -19.07 -5.70 11.58
C LEU A 90 -18.53 -4.88 10.39
N ILE A 91 -19.20 -3.77 10.05
CA ILE A 91 -18.71 -2.87 8.99
C ILE A 91 -17.34 -2.28 9.37
N ALA A 92 -17.19 -1.81 10.62
CA ALA A 92 -15.93 -1.26 11.11
C ALA A 92 -14.78 -2.28 11.02
N ALA A 93 -15.05 -3.57 11.28
CA ALA A 93 -14.06 -4.64 11.17
C ALA A 93 -13.79 -5.08 9.72
N THR A 94 -14.81 -5.04 8.85
CA THR A 94 -14.69 -5.51 7.46
C THR A 94 -13.86 -4.56 6.61
N VAL A 95 -13.98 -3.23 6.81
CA VAL A 95 -13.26 -2.24 6.00
C VAL A 95 -11.73 -2.41 6.08
N PRO A 96 -11.08 -2.51 7.26
CA PRO A 96 -9.66 -2.82 7.38
C PRO A 96 -9.23 -4.10 6.65
N ILE A 97 -10.04 -5.16 6.69
CA ILE A 97 -9.72 -6.42 5.99
C ILE A 97 -9.65 -6.19 4.47
N ILE A 98 -10.62 -5.45 3.92
CA ILE A 98 -10.61 -5.05 2.51
C ILE A 98 -9.39 -4.16 2.21
N MET A 99 -9.05 -3.24 3.12
CA MET A 99 -7.88 -2.37 2.95
C MET A 99 -6.56 -3.13 3.00
N ILE A 100 -6.41 -4.16 3.83
CA ILE A 100 -5.23 -5.05 3.84
C ILE A 100 -5.15 -5.80 2.50
N ALA A 101 -6.25 -6.40 2.06
CA ALA A 101 -6.29 -7.10 0.77
C ALA A 101 -5.92 -6.16 -0.39
N MET A 102 -6.44 -4.93 -0.38
CA MET A 102 -6.10 -3.92 -1.38
C MET A 102 -4.62 -3.52 -1.30
N GLY A 103 -4.08 -3.34 -0.09
CA GLY A 103 -2.66 -3.04 0.11
C GLY A 103 -1.76 -4.14 -0.44
N GLN A 104 -2.10 -5.41 -0.20
CA GLN A 104 -1.38 -6.58 -0.74
C GLN A 104 -1.52 -6.71 -2.27
N LEU A 105 -2.66 -6.34 -2.84
CA LEU A 105 -2.87 -6.33 -4.29
C LEU A 105 -2.08 -5.21 -4.99
N ILE A 106 -1.73 -4.14 -4.27
CA ILE A 106 -0.98 -3.01 -4.82
C ILE A 106 0.51 -3.20 -4.59
N CYS A 107 0.90 -3.53 -3.36
CA CYS A 107 2.29 -3.61 -2.95
C CYS A 107 2.99 -4.88 -3.38
N ASP A 108 4.32 -4.81 -3.44
CA ASP A 108 5.23 -5.95 -3.42
C ASP A 108 4.91 -7.02 -4.47
N VAL A 109 4.62 -6.59 -5.71
CA VAL A 109 4.24 -7.46 -6.82
C VAL A 109 5.15 -8.67 -6.93
N TYR A 110 6.46 -8.46 -6.81
CA TYR A 110 7.50 -9.50 -6.94
C TYR A 110 7.69 -10.37 -5.70
N TYR A 111 7.10 -10.05 -4.56
CA TYR A 111 7.32 -10.81 -3.33
C TYR A 111 6.43 -12.05 -3.25
N ASP A 112 5.33 -12.10 -4.02
CA ASP A 112 4.36 -13.23 -4.02
C ASP A 112 3.85 -13.58 -2.61
N HIS A 113 3.76 -12.57 -1.75
CA HIS A 113 3.49 -12.79 -0.34
C HIS A 113 2.15 -13.47 -0.12
N ALA A 114 2.14 -14.46 0.77
CA ALA A 114 0.90 -14.97 1.29
C ALA A 114 0.24 -13.92 2.20
N PHE A 115 -1.09 -13.83 2.17
CA PHE A 115 -1.81 -12.82 2.94
C PHE A 115 -1.57 -12.91 4.45
N TYR A 116 -1.11 -14.07 4.95
CA TYR A 116 -0.88 -14.37 6.36
C TYR A 116 0.59 -14.19 6.78
N GLU A 117 1.46 -13.66 5.91
CA GLU A 117 2.83 -13.35 6.30
C GLU A 117 2.84 -12.25 7.37
N LEU A 118 3.26 -12.62 8.58
CA LEU A 118 3.17 -11.76 9.76
C LEU A 118 4.04 -10.51 9.62
N GLN A 119 5.23 -10.67 9.05
CA GLN A 119 6.16 -9.57 8.85
C GLN A 119 5.53 -8.46 7.99
N GLN A 120 4.89 -8.84 6.88
CA GLN A 120 4.34 -7.87 5.95
C GLN A 120 3.13 -7.13 6.53
N ASN A 121 2.28 -7.86 7.25
CA ASN A 121 1.10 -7.26 7.87
C ASN A 121 1.40 -6.52 9.18
N TRP A 122 2.59 -6.67 9.75
CA TRP A 122 2.99 -6.01 10.98
C TRP A 122 2.86 -4.49 10.88
N HIS A 123 3.29 -3.91 9.75
CA HIS A 123 3.12 -2.48 9.44
C HIS A 123 1.66 -2.02 9.64
N TYR A 124 0.70 -2.76 9.07
CA TYR A 124 -0.71 -2.44 9.21
C TYR A 124 -1.19 -2.55 10.67
N PHE A 125 -0.88 -3.66 11.35
CA PHE A 125 -1.37 -3.92 12.71
C PHE A 125 -0.75 -2.99 13.77
N ALA A 126 0.55 -2.71 13.64
CA ALA A 126 1.28 -1.86 14.56
C ALA A 126 0.75 -0.43 14.51
N TYR A 127 0.58 0.14 13.31
CA TYR A 127 0.06 1.50 13.16
C TYR A 127 -1.46 1.60 13.34
N MET A 128 -2.22 0.55 13.07
CA MET A 128 -3.62 0.49 13.49
C MET A 128 -3.73 0.58 15.02
N THR A 129 -2.88 -0.15 15.75
CA THR A 129 -2.80 -0.08 17.23
C THR A 129 -2.33 1.29 17.71
N PHE A 130 -1.38 1.91 17.00
CA PHE A 130 -0.95 3.29 17.26
C PHE A 130 -2.13 4.28 17.22
N ALA A 131 -3.00 4.18 16.21
CA ALA A 131 -4.17 5.02 16.11
C ALA A 131 -5.13 4.84 17.30
N PHE A 132 -5.30 3.62 17.81
CA PHE A 132 -6.04 3.37 19.05
C PHE A 132 -5.39 4.02 20.28
N MET A 133 -4.06 3.96 20.40
CA MET A 133 -3.34 4.59 21.51
C MET A 133 -3.45 6.12 21.46
N MET A 134 -3.32 6.71 20.27
CA MET A 134 -3.54 8.13 20.02
C MET A 134 -4.97 8.54 20.41
N TYR A 135 -5.98 7.76 20.00
CA TYR A 135 -7.36 8.04 20.36
C TYR A 135 -7.59 8.00 21.87
N ARG A 136 -7.03 6.99 22.56
CA ARG A 136 -7.17 6.83 24.00
C ARG A 136 -6.52 7.97 24.79
N ASP A 137 -5.41 8.54 24.32
CA ASP A 137 -4.78 9.70 24.96
C ASP A 137 -5.49 11.03 24.65
N LEU A 138 -5.90 11.24 23.39
CA LEU A 138 -6.42 12.54 22.94
C LEU A 138 -7.91 12.73 23.20
N LYS A 139 -8.72 11.66 23.18
CA LYS A 139 -10.17 11.77 23.34
C LYS A 139 -10.60 12.31 24.72
N PRO A 140 -10.01 11.90 25.86
CA PRO A 140 -10.34 12.47 27.16
C PRO A 140 -9.96 13.96 27.31
N ARG A 141 -9.07 14.46 26.44
CA ARG A 141 -8.66 15.87 26.40
C ARG A 141 -9.54 16.71 25.48
N GLU A 142 -10.68 16.16 25.06
CA GLU A 142 -11.66 16.82 24.18
C GLU A 142 -11.10 17.29 22.84
N VAL A 143 -10.03 16.65 22.35
CA VAL A 143 -9.48 16.97 21.03
C VAL A 143 -10.54 16.65 19.97
N PRO A 144 -10.89 17.61 19.09
CA PRO A 144 -11.86 17.37 18.02
C PRO A 144 -11.45 16.18 17.16
N PHE A 145 -12.41 15.35 16.75
CA PHE A 145 -12.08 14.11 16.03
C PHE A 145 -11.36 14.36 14.69
N ALA A 146 -11.70 15.44 13.99
CA ALA A 146 -10.96 15.87 12.79
C ALA A 146 -9.48 16.17 13.09
N LYS A 147 -9.20 16.79 14.25
CA LYS A 147 -7.84 17.07 14.71
C LYS A 147 -7.08 15.80 15.07
N LEU A 148 -7.77 14.86 15.71
CA LEU A 148 -7.24 13.55 16.04
C LEU A 148 -6.82 12.75 14.80
N ILE A 149 -7.64 12.73 13.75
CA ILE A 149 -7.31 12.06 12.47
C ILE A 149 -6.00 12.61 11.92
N TRP A 150 -5.91 13.92 11.62
CA TRP A 150 -4.71 14.44 10.96
C TRP A 150 -3.47 14.37 11.85
N MET A 151 -3.58 14.56 13.17
CA MET A 151 -2.44 14.40 14.08
C MET A 151 -1.94 12.96 14.08
N THR A 152 -2.84 11.97 14.07
CA THR A 152 -2.48 10.56 14.07
C THR A 152 -1.79 10.17 12.76
N SER A 153 -2.34 10.57 11.60
CA SER A 153 -1.73 10.30 10.30
C SER A 153 -0.38 11.02 10.14
N LEU A 154 -0.26 12.27 10.60
CA LEU A 154 1.01 13.00 10.59
C LEU A 154 2.07 12.34 11.47
N PHE A 155 1.73 11.96 12.71
CA PHE A 155 2.70 11.26 13.57
C PHE A 155 3.05 9.87 13.04
N ALA A 156 2.10 9.14 12.46
CA ALA A 156 2.38 7.86 11.81
C ALA A 156 3.40 8.03 10.67
N PHE A 157 3.19 9.02 9.80
CA PHE A 157 4.12 9.36 8.72
C PHE A 157 5.50 9.75 9.26
N CYS A 158 5.57 10.62 10.28
CA CYS A 158 6.83 11.05 10.87
C CYS A 158 7.60 9.90 11.54
N PHE A 159 6.92 9.06 12.33
CA PHE A 159 7.55 7.92 13.00
C PHE A 159 8.06 6.89 12.00
N SER A 160 7.27 6.59 10.97
CA SER A 160 7.67 5.65 9.95
C SER A 160 8.82 6.17 9.09
N THR A 161 8.78 7.45 8.71
CA THR A 161 9.90 8.10 8.01
C THR A 161 11.17 8.09 8.87
N PHE A 162 11.04 8.37 10.17
CA PHE A 162 12.17 8.31 11.10
C PHE A 162 12.75 6.89 11.19
N ASP A 163 11.90 5.87 11.30
CA ASP A 163 12.32 4.47 11.32
C ASP A 163 13.09 4.08 10.04
N GLU A 164 12.55 4.36 8.86
CA GLU A 164 13.23 4.06 7.58
C GLU A 164 14.56 4.82 7.42
N ILE A 165 14.61 6.11 7.80
CA ILE A 165 15.87 6.88 7.81
C ILE A 165 16.88 6.22 8.74
N PHE A 166 16.47 5.79 9.93
CA PHE A 166 17.38 5.20 10.89
C PHE A 166 17.85 3.80 10.46
N GLN A 167 16.96 2.98 9.89
CA GLN A 167 17.30 1.66 9.34
C GLN A 167 18.34 1.74 8.23
N LEU A 168 18.27 2.78 7.38
CA LEU A 168 19.27 3.07 6.34
C LEU A 168 20.68 3.18 6.95
N PHE A 169 20.83 3.88 8.08
CA PHE A 169 22.13 4.04 8.75
C PHE A 169 22.63 2.77 9.44
N MET A 170 21.72 1.93 9.95
CA MET A 170 22.09 0.81 10.83
C MET A 170 22.34 -0.50 10.09
N SER A 171 21.62 -0.76 9.00
CA SER A 171 21.52 -2.10 8.41
C SER A 171 22.00 -2.17 6.97
N GLY A 172 22.34 -1.03 6.36
CA GLY A 172 22.57 -0.95 4.91
C GLY A 172 21.32 -1.29 4.09
N ARG A 173 20.13 -1.35 4.73
CA ARG A 173 18.85 -1.53 4.05
C ARG A 173 18.57 -0.32 3.17
N VAL A 174 17.95 -0.56 2.02
CA VAL A 174 17.47 0.49 1.12
C VAL A 174 16.29 1.18 1.79
N PHE A 175 16.29 2.52 1.79
CA PHE A 175 15.17 3.34 2.25
C PHE A 175 13.91 3.01 1.45
N ASP A 176 12.91 2.40 2.08
CA ASP A 176 11.72 1.87 1.41
C ASP A 176 10.49 2.73 1.71
N MET A 177 10.16 3.65 0.79
CA MET A 177 8.93 4.45 0.91
C MET A 177 7.66 3.60 0.89
N GLY A 178 7.73 2.36 0.38
CA GLY A 178 6.65 1.40 0.45
C GLY A 178 6.23 1.12 1.89
N ASP A 179 7.19 0.90 2.78
CA ASP A 179 6.92 0.62 4.20
C ASP A 179 6.31 1.84 4.91
N ILE A 180 6.77 3.05 4.59
CA ILE A 180 6.15 4.30 5.09
C ILE A 180 4.69 4.40 4.71
N SER A 181 4.38 4.10 3.45
CA SER A 181 3.00 4.14 2.99
C SER A 181 2.13 3.04 3.62
N LYS A 182 2.68 1.84 3.90
CA LYS A 182 1.97 0.75 4.59
C LYS A 182 1.64 1.12 6.04
N ASP A 183 2.57 1.80 6.73
CA ASP A 183 2.39 2.28 8.10
C ASP A 183 1.28 3.35 8.19
N VAL A 184 1.31 4.34 7.31
CA VAL A 184 0.25 5.36 7.21
C VAL A 184 -1.09 4.70 6.86
N TRP A 185 -1.10 3.73 5.95
CA TRP A 185 -2.28 2.94 5.60
C TRP A 185 -2.84 2.17 6.81
N GLY A 186 -1.98 1.59 7.65
CA GLY A 186 -2.35 0.95 8.91
C GLY A 186 -2.97 1.91 9.92
N ALA A 187 -2.38 3.10 10.10
CA ALA A 187 -2.95 4.13 10.98
C ALA A 187 -4.35 4.56 10.53
N LEU A 188 -4.55 4.72 9.22
CA LEU A 188 -5.84 5.04 8.63
C LEU A 188 -6.89 3.94 8.87
N MET A 189 -6.52 2.65 8.80
CA MET A 189 -7.45 1.56 9.17
C MET A 189 -7.95 1.71 10.61
N GLY A 190 -7.05 2.01 11.55
CA GLY A 190 -7.41 2.26 12.95
C GLY A 190 -8.32 3.47 13.09
N LEU A 191 -8.03 4.56 12.39
CA LEU A 191 -8.86 5.77 12.37
C LEU A 191 -10.27 5.50 11.81
N ILE A 192 -10.40 4.66 10.78
CA ILE A 192 -11.71 4.25 10.23
C ILE A 192 -12.50 3.42 11.26
N ILE A 193 -11.86 2.44 11.91
CA ILE A 193 -12.51 1.65 12.98
C ILE A 193 -12.99 2.57 14.10
N LEU A 194 -12.15 3.51 14.53
CA LEU A 194 -12.48 4.48 15.57
C LEU A 194 -13.59 5.43 15.15
N TYR A 195 -13.56 5.94 13.92
CA TYR A 195 -14.57 6.86 13.39
C TYR A 195 -15.94 6.18 13.32
N ILE A 196 -16.00 5.01 12.68
CA ILE A 196 -17.22 4.22 12.62
C ILE A 196 -17.61 3.85 14.05
N GLY A 197 -16.75 3.17 14.81
CA GLY A 197 -17.00 2.65 16.15
C GLY A 197 -17.51 3.68 17.17
N SER A 198 -16.99 4.91 17.15
CA SER A 198 -17.33 5.96 18.15
C SER A 198 -18.57 6.79 17.81
N GLN A 199 -18.97 6.92 16.54
CA GLN A 199 -20.03 7.86 16.12
C GLN A 199 -21.41 7.20 15.98
N LYS A 200 -22.51 7.91 16.25
CA LYS A 200 -23.85 7.33 15.99
C LYS A 200 -24.09 7.25 14.47
N TRP A 201 -24.91 6.29 14.01
CA TRP A 201 -25.24 6.14 12.59
C TRP A 201 -25.82 7.41 11.95
N LYS A 202 -26.63 8.17 12.71
CA LYS A 202 -27.19 9.44 12.25
C LYS A 202 -26.10 10.50 12.04
N ASP A 203 -25.11 10.54 12.93
CA ASP A 203 -23.97 11.46 12.84
C ASP A 203 -23.08 11.10 11.65
N ILE A 204 -22.75 9.82 11.46
CA ILE A 204 -21.97 9.36 10.29
C ILE A 204 -22.68 9.76 8.99
N LYS A 205 -23.99 9.50 8.89
CA LYS A 205 -24.77 9.88 7.69
C LYS A 205 -24.79 11.39 7.46
N ARG A 206 -24.88 12.20 8.52
CA ARG A 206 -24.83 13.67 8.43
C ARG A 206 -23.45 14.12 7.95
N ASP A 207 -22.40 13.65 8.60
CA ASP A 207 -21.01 14.02 8.29
C ASP A 207 -20.66 13.63 6.84
N TRP A 208 -21.14 12.47 6.37
CA TRP A 208 -20.92 12.00 5.00
C TRP A 208 -21.63 12.84 3.94
N LYS A 209 -22.77 13.46 4.27
CA LYS A 209 -23.43 14.44 3.39
C LYS A 209 -22.62 15.74 3.29
N SER A 210 -21.84 16.05 4.31
CA SER A 210 -21.03 17.28 4.40
C SER A 210 -19.55 17.06 4.10
N VAL A 211 -19.17 16.05 3.31
CA VAL A 211 -17.76 15.80 2.97
C VAL A 211 -17.16 16.94 2.13
N ARG A 212 -17.98 17.58 1.28
CA ARG A 212 -17.56 18.70 0.45
C ARG A 212 -17.92 20.02 1.11
N HIS A 213 -17.00 20.97 1.04
CA HIS A 213 -17.17 22.30 1.62
C HIS A 213 -16.84 23.39 0.60
N PRO A 214 -17.60 24.50 0.58
CA PRO A 214 -17.33 25.64 -0.30
C PRO A 214 -16.03 26.36 0.07
N LYS A 215 -15.62 26.32 1.34
CA LYS A 215 -14.38 26.93 1.84
C LYS A 215 -13.37 25.84 2.21
N LEU A 216 -12.09 26.04 1.86
CA LEU A 216 -11.00 25.09 2.14
C LEU A 216 -10.89 24.74 3.63
N GLY A 217 -11.04 25.73 4.52
CA GLY A 217 -11.01 25.52 5.96
C GLY A 217 -12.13 24.62 6.52
N GLY A 218 -13.18 24.33 5.74
CA GLY A 218 -14.22 23.38 6.13
C GLY A 218 -13.73 21.92 6.12
N TYR A 219 -12.87 21.57 5.15
CA TYR A 219 -12.37 20.20 5.00
C TYR A 219 -11.57 19.73 6.22
N ILE A 220 -10.71 20.60 6.77
CA ILE A 220 -9.88 20.28 7.95
C ILE A 220 -10.67 20.20 9.26
N LYS A 221 -11.90 20.75 9.30
CA LYS A 221 -12.75 20.77 10.49
C LYS A 221 -13.75 19.61 10.54
N SER A 222 -14.06 19.02 9.39
CA SER A 222 -15.03 17.93 9.26
C SER A 222 -14.33 16.57 9.34
N PRO A 223 -14.66 15.70 10.32
CA PRO A 223 -14.03 14.39 10.46
C PRO A 223 -14.12 13.52 9.20
N ALA A 224 -15.30 13.45 8.57
CA ALA A 224 -15.49 12.67 7.36
C ALA A 224 -14.65 13.19 6.18
N SER A 225 -14.55 14.52 6.06
CA SER A 225 -13.75 15.17 5.02
C SER A 225 -12.27 14.89 5.18
N VAL A 226 -11.72 15.05 6.40
CA VAL A 226 -10.33 14.70 6.69
C VAL A 226 -10.08 13.22 6.41
N LEU A 227 -10.94 12.32 6.88
CA LEU A 227 -10.77 10.87 6.70
C LEU A 227 -10.74 10.46 5.23
N ILE A 228 -11.63 11.00 4.39
CA ILE A 228 -11.67 10.69 2.95
C ILE A 228 -10.44 11.26 2.24
N LEU A 229 -10.05 12.49 2.55
CA LEU A 229 -8.88 13.11 1.93
C LEU A 229 -7.59 12.38 2.33
N ASP A 230 -7.46 12.00 3.60
CA ASP A 230 -6.36 11.20 4.11
C ASP A 230 -6.34 9.81 3.49
N PHE A 231 -7.50 9.19 3.28
CA PHE A 231 -7.62 7.92 2.55
C PHE A 231 -7.11 8.04 1.12
N VAL A 232 -7.51 9.07 0.38
CA VAL A 232 -7.06 9.24 -1.01
C VAL A 232 -5.57 9.55 -1.08
N LEU A 233 -5.05 10.40 -0.19
CA LEU A 233 -3.62 10.69 -0.11
C LEU A 233 -2.82 9.41 0.18
N SER A 234 -3.23 8.66 1.20
CA SER A 234 -2.55 7.43 1.62
C SER A 234 -2.62 6.35 0.53
N TYR A 235 -3.75 6.24 -0.17
CA TYR A 235 -3.92 5.30 -1.28
C TYR A 235 -3.00 5.65 -2.46
N ILE A 236 -2.95 6.93 -2.86
CA ILE A 236 -2.03 7.39 -3.91
C ILE A 236 -0.59 7.12 -3.48
N PHE A 237 -0.24 7.45 -2.23
CA PHE A 237 1.11 7.25 -1.72
C PHE A 237 1.49 5.77 -1.77
N LEU A 238 0.64 4.87 -1.26
CA LEU A 238 0.82 3.41 -1.30
C LEU A 238 0.98 2.88 -2.73
N TYR A 239 0.16 3.37 -3.66
CA TYR A 239 0.24 2.97 -5.06
C TYR A 239 1.53 3.44 -5.74
N VAL A 240 1.95 4.68 -5.52
CA VAL A 240 3.14 5.24 -6.17
C VAL A 240 4.43 4.69 -5.55
N SER A 241 4.50 4.59 -4.22
CA SER A 241 5.67 4.08 -3.51
C SER A 241 5.95 2.61 -3.84
N SER A 242 4.89 1.79 -3.97
CA SER A 242 5.03 0.38 -4.34
C SER A 242 5.51 0.14 -5.77
N LEU A 243 5.36 1.12 -6.67
CA LEU A 243 5.84 1.04 -8.05
C LEU A 243 7.24 1.62 -8.25
N LEU A 244 7.76 2.33 -7.25
CA LEU A 244 9.02 3.08 -7.33
C LEU A 244 9.87 2.77 -6.09
N THR A 245 10.18 1.50 -5.84
CA THR A 245 10.84 1.10 -4.58
C THR A 245 12.32 1.50 -4.52
N ASP A 246 12.95 1.71 -5.66
CA ASP A 246 14.36 2.12 -5.76
C ASP A 246 14.58 3.53 -5.17
N ALA A 247 15.53 3.66 -4.23
CA ALA A 247 15.83 4.92 -3.53
C ALA A 247 16.00 6.16 -4.43
N PRO A 248 16.63 6.10 -5.62
CA PRO A 248 16.72 7.26 -6.52
C PRO A 248 15.37 7.87 -6.91
N TYR A 249 14.26 7.14 -6.83
CA TYR A 249 12.93 7.63 -7.19
C TYR A 249 12.20 8.37 -6.08
N TRP A 250 12.78 8.55 -4.89
CA TRP A 250 12.11 9.21 -3.76
C TRP A 250 11.49 10.58 -4.13
N LYS A 251 12.20 11.39 -4.93
CA LYS A 251 11.69 12.68 -5.42
C LYS A 251 10.48 12.52 -6.33
N SER A 252 10.51 11.51 -7.20
CA SER A 252 9.40 11.18 -8.10
C SER A 252 8.19 10.69 -7.32
N ILE A 253 8.40 9.87 -6.28
CA ILE A 253 7.33 9.39 -5.39
C ILE A 253 6.63 10.58 -4.74
N VAL A 254 7.39 11.48 -4.12
CA VAL A 254 6.84 12.69 -3.47
C VAL A 254 6.12 13.57 -4.50
N ALA A 255 6.74 13.87 -5.64
CA ALA A 255 6.17 14.73 -6.66
C ALA A 255 4.88 14.16 -7.28
N ILE A 256 4.87 12.88 -7.65
CA ILE A 256 3.70 12.21 -8.23
C ILE A 256 2.59 12.08 -7.17
N THR A 257 2.93 11.76 -5.92
CA THR A 257 1.94 11.63 -4.84
C THR A 257 1.26 12.96 -4.53
N ILE A 258 2.05 14.01 -4.26
CA ILE A 258 1.53 15.35 -3.97
C ILE A 258 0.81 15.92 -5.18
N GLY A 259 1.41 15.81 -6.38
CA GLY A 259 0.81 16.31 -7.62
C GLY A 259 -0.53 15.66 -7.92
N SER A 260 -0.61 14.32 -7.86
CA SER A 260 -1.85 13.58 -8.08
C SER A 260 -2.91 13.90 -7.03
N TYR A 261 -2.50 14.04 -5.76
CA TYR A 261 -3.40 14.44 -4.69
C TYR A 261 -3.94 15.87 -4.87
N ILE A 262 -3.11 16.83 -5.28
CA ILE A 262 -3.53 18.21 -5.58
C ILE A 262 -4.54 18.21 -6.73
N VAL A 263 -4.25 17.50 -7.83
CA VAL A 263 -5.17 17.38 -8.98
C VAL A 263 -6.50 16.76 -8.54
N PHE A 264 -6.46 15.66 -7.79
CA PHE A 264 -7.65 15.04 -7.22
C PHE A 264 -8.42 16.03 -6.34
N PHE A 265 -7.75 16.71 -5.41
CA PHE A 265 -8.37 17.65 -4.47
C PHE A 265 -9.03 18.82 -5.21
N LEU A 266 -8.37 19.38 -6.23
CA LEU A 266 -8.93 20.44 -7.06
C LEU A 266 -10.17 19.97 -7.81
N ILE A 267 -10.14 18.78 -8.44
CA ILE A 267 -11.33 18.21 -9.10
C ILE A 267 -12.45 17.98 -8.08
N PHE A 268 -12.11 17.41 -6.93
CA PHE A 268 -13.05 17.11 -5.85
C PHE A 268 -13.72 18.38 -5.30
N HIS A 269 -12.91 19.42 -5.05
CA HIS A 269 -13.36 20.71 -4.54
C HIS A 269 -14.15 21.49 -5.58
N LEU A 270 -13.59 21.67 -6.78
CA LEU A 270 -14.18 22.52 -7.81
C LEU A 270 -15.45 21.90 -8.44
N SER A 271 -15.58 20.57 -8.44
CA SER A 271 -16.79 19.88 -8.94
C SER A 271 -18.06 20.20 -8.15
N GLN A 272 -17.98 20.88 -7.00
CA GLN A 272 -19.15 21.38 -6.28
C GLN A 272 -19.79 22.60 -6.95
N PHE A 273 -19.04 23.35 -7.76
CA PHE A 273 -19.55 24.52 -8.47
C PHE A 273 -20.15 24.09 -9.80
N ARG A 274 -21.44 24.42 -10.02
CA ARG A 274 -22.22 24.01 -11.22
C ARG A 274 -21.49 24.26 -12.56
N PRO A 275 -20.91 25.44 -12.85
CA PRO A 275 -20.25 25.66 -14.14
C PRO A 275 -19.01 24.79 -14.30
N ILE A 276 -18.17 24.69 -13.27
CA ILE A 276 -16.94 23.88 -13.32
C ILE A 276 -17.28 22.38 -13.44
N LYS A 277 -18.38 21.93 -12.82
CA LYS A 277 -18.86 20.55 -12.97
C LYS A 277 -19.11 20.19 -14.44
N TRP A 278 -19.71 21.10 -15.22
CA TRP A 278 -19.94 20.86 -16.66
C TRP A 278 -18.63 20.83 -17.44
N VAL A 279 -17.69 21.74 -17.15
CA VAL A 279 -16.36 21.73 -17.77
C VAL A 279 -15.63 20.41 -17.48
N LEU A 280 -15.62 19.96 -16.22
CA LEU A 280 -15.01 18.69 -15.82
C LEU A 280 -15.68 17.50 -16.50
N LEU A 281 -17.01 17.52 -16.67
CA LEU A 281 -17.75 16.47 -17.37
C LEU A 281 -17.35 16.42 -18.84
N ILE A 282 -17.28 17.56 -19.53
CA ILE A 282 -16.86 17.65 -20.93
C ILE A 282 -15.43 17.14 -21.09
N LEU A 283 -14.50 17.56 -20.23
CA LEU A 283 -13.11 17.10 -20.25
C LEU A 283 -13.02 15.58 -20.02
N LEU A 284 -13.79 15.05 -19.06
CA LEU A 284 -13.84 13.61 -18.80
C LEU A 284 -14.41 12.84 -20.00
N THR A 285 -15.51 13.32 -20.60
CA THR A 285 -16.08 12.72 -21.80
C THR A 285 -15.08 12.74 -22.96
N ALA A 286 -14.40 13.86 -23.19
CA ALA A 286 -13.36 13.96 -24.22
C ALA A 286 -12.22 12.98 -23.95
N ALA A 287 -11.73 12.88 -22.70
CA ALA A 287 -10.68 11.93 -22.34
C ALA A 287 -11.11 10.47 -22.57
N VAL A 288 -12.35 10.11 -22.21
CA VAL A 288 -12.92 8.77 -22.46
C VAL A 288 -13.05 8.49 -23.96
N LEU A 289 -13.49 9.46 -24.77
CA LEU A 289 -13.59 9.31 -26.22
C LEU A 289 -12.22 9.15 -26.88
N ILE A 290 -11.22 9.95 -26.47
CA ILE A 290 -9.84 9.84 -26.95
C ILE A 290 -9.25 8.49 -26.57
N GLN A 291 -9.43 8.06 -25.31
CA GLN A 291 -8.96 6.76 -24.84
C GLN A 291 -9.67 5.61 -25.54
N GLY A 292 -10.98 5.73 -25.80
CA GLY A 292 -11.77 4.78 -26.57
C GLY A 292 -11.27 4.66 -28.00
N TYR A 293 -11.03 5.78 -28.68
CA TYR A 293 -10.44 5.80 -30.01
C TYR A 293 -9.05 5.14 -30.04
N SER A 294 -8.18 5.48 -29.09
CA SER A 294 -6.86 4.84 -28.92
C SER A 294 -6.99 3.33 -28.73
N PHE A 295 -7.88 2.88 -27.85
CA PHE A 295 -8.16 1.47 -27.63
C PHE A 295 -8.62 0.79 -28.93
N PHE A 296 -9.62 1.34 -29.65
CA PHE A 296 -10.10 0.72 -30.88
C PHE A 296 -9.06 0.68 -32.00
N LYS A 297 -8.22 1.72 -32.11
CA LYS A 297 -7.15 1.79 -33.12
C LYS A 297 -6.03 0.79 -32.84
N PHE A 298 -5.63 0.63 -31.58
CA PHE A 298 -4.46 -0.13 -31.18
C PHE A 298 -4.76 -1.43 -30.43
N LYS A 299 -6.03 -1.87 -30.34
CA LYS A 299 -6.42 -3.12 -29.62
C LYS A 299 -5.76 -4.39 -30.19
N ASN A 300 -5.46 -4.38 -31.48
CA ASN A 300 -4.84 -5.51 -32.17
C ASN A 300 -3.31 -5.49 -32.01
N ASP A 301 -2.74 -4.36 -31.62
CA ASP A 301 -1.34 -4.25 -31.27
C ASP A 301 -1.18 -4.70 -29.83
N ASN A 302 -0.34 -5.71 -29.56
CA ASN A 302 -0.12 -6.14 -28.19
C ASN A 302 0.57 -5.02 -27.40
N ILE A 303 1.81 -4.68 -27.76
CA ILE A 303 2.56 -3.61 -27.12
C ILE A 303 3.29 -2.72 -28.13
N VAL A 304 3.25 -1.41 -27.93
CA VAL A 304 3.94 -0.43 -28.77
C VAL A 304 4.81 0.45 -27.88
N TYR A 305 6.12 0.39 -28.10
CA TYR A 305 7.05 1.33 -27.50
C TYR A 305 6.97 2.66 -28.27
N HIS A 306 6.66 3.76 -27.57
CA HIS A 306 6.53 5.06 -28.22
C HIS A 306 7.78 5.93 -27.99
N LYS A 307 8.15 6.18 -26.73
CA LYS A 307 9.30 7.03 -26.37
C LYS A 307 9.72 6.76 -24.92
N TYR A 308 10.82 7.39 -24.50
CA TYR A 308 11.28 7.37 -23.11
C TYR A 308 10.13 7.66 -22.13
N GLY A 309 9.89 6.74 -21.20
CA GLY A 309 8.84 6.85 -20.19
C GLY A 309 7.40 6.75 -20.72
N MET A 310 7.17 6.21 -21.93
CA MET A 310 5.81 6.01 -22.45
C MET A 310 5.71 4.74 -23.28
N THR A 311 4.83 3.84 -22.85
CA THR A 311 4.46 2.63 -23.60
C THR A 311 2.95 2.57 -23.78
N VAL A 312 2.50 1.97 -24.87
CA VAL A 312 1.08 1.70 -25.11
C VAL A 312 0.86 0.19 -25.12
N TYR A 313 0.00 -0.31 -24.24
CA TYR A 313 -0.42 -1.72 -24.22
C TYR A 313 -1.88 -1.82 -24.63
N LYS A 314 -2.16 -2.48 -25.77
CA LYS A 314 -3.53 -2.60 -26.34
C LYS A 314 -4.30 -1.28 -26.38
N GLY A 315 -3.62 -0.20 -26.79
CA GLY A 315 -4.18 1.16 -26.87
C GLY A 315 -4.31 1.92 -25.54
N ILE A 316 -3.87 1.35 -24.42
CA ILE A 316 -3.82 2.02 -23.12
C ILE A 316 -2.43 2.62 -22.92
N PRO A 317 -2.29 3.96 -22.86
CA PRO A 317 -1.02 4.61 -22.57
C PRO A 317 -0.64 4.40 -21.11
N ILE A 318 0.62 4.04 -20.90
CA ILE A 318 1.21 3.77 -19.60
C ILE A 318 2.39 4.73 -19.44
N PRO A 319 2.16 5.91 -18.83
CA PRO A 319 3.20 6.89 -18.62
C PRO A 319 4.05 6.47 -17.43
N PHE A 320 5.37 6.55 -17.61
CA PHE A 320 6.42 6.47 -16.58
C PHE A 320 6.58 5.13 -15.86
N PHE A 321 5.50 4.42 -15.54
CA PHE A 321 5.51 3.17 -14.79
C PHE A 321 5.97 1.98 -15.64
N ASP A 322 6.50 0.98 -14.96
CA ASP A 322 6.84 -0.31 -15.56
C ASP A 322 5.63 -1.25 -15.49
N ILE A 323 5.64 -2.28 -16.34
CA ILE A 323 4.58 -3.30 -16.36
C ILE A 323 5.14 -4.71 -16.49
N ILE A 324 4.37 -5.66 -15.99
CA ILE A 324 4.50 -7.07 -16.31
C ILE A 324 3.29 -7.49 -17.15
N VAL A 325 3.55 -8.08 -18.31
CA VAL A 325 2.55 -8.77 -19.13
C VAL A 325 2.72 -10.27 -18.92
N PHE A 326 1.69 -10.90 -18.37
CA PHE A 326 1.67 -12.33 -18.09
C PHE A 326 1.39 -13.13 -19.37
N PRO A 327 1.71 -14.44 -19.38
CA PRO A 327 1.49 -15.27 -20.56
C PRO A 327 0.06 -15.29 -21.11
N ASN A 328 -0.93 -15.23 -20.22
CA ASN A 328 -2.36 -15.14 -20.55
C ASN A 328 -2.80 -13.77 -21.09
N GLY A 329 -1.88 -12.80 -21.19
CA GLY A 329 -2.12 -11.46 -21.69
C GLY A 329 -2.72 -10.48 -20.67
N THR A 330 -2.85 -10.88 -19.39
CA THR A 330 -3.15 -9.90 -18.34
C THR A 330 -1.93 -9.01 -18.10
N VAL A 331 -2.16 -7.77 -17.68
CA VAL A 331 -1.12 -6.79 -17.39
C VAL A 331 -1.26 -6.33 -15.95
N ARG A 332 -0.13 -6.09 -15.29
CA ARG A 332 -0.09 -5.46 -13.97
C ARG A 332 1.04 -4.41 -13.96
N PRO A 333 0.84 -3.26 -13.30
CA PRO A 333 1.93 -2.39 -12.92
C PRO A 333 3.05 -3.17 -12.22
N ALA A 334 4.28 -2.81 -12.50
CA ALA A 334 5.45 -3.45 -11.92
C ALA A 334 6.31 -2.40 -11.23
N ASP A 335 6.95 -2.84 -10.15
CA ASP A 335 7.97 -2.05 -9.48
C ASP A 335 9.15 -1.78 -10.41
N LYS A 336 9.54 -0.51 -10.48
CA LYS A 336 10.60 0.01 -11.35
C LYS A 336 11.96 -0.27 -10.72
N LYS A 337 12.63 -1.30 -11.24
CA LYS A 337 13.95 -1.76 -10.75
C LYS A 337 14.95 -2.03 -11.85
N HIS A 338 16.22 -1.78 -11.53
CA HIS A 338 17.35 -2.09 -12.42
C HIS A 338 17.90 -3.50 -12.23
N PHE A 339 17.73 -4.05 -11.02
CA PHE A 339 18.33 -5.31 -10.58
C PHE A 339 17.25 -6.23 -10.02
N PHE A 340 17.15 -7.43 -10.56
CA PHE A 340 16.26 -8.49 -10.10
C PHE A 340 16.99 -9.36 -9.07
N ARG A 341 16.60 -9.27 -7.81
CA ARG A 341 17.11 -10.11 -6.73
C ARG A 341 16.60 -11.55 -6.90
N ASP A 342 17.19 -12.49 -6.18
CA ASP A 342 16.79 -13.92 -6.22
C ASP A 342 15.29 -14.12 -5.99
N ARG A 343 14.68 -13.30 -5.13
CA ARG A 343 13.25 -13.30 -4.88
C ARG A 343 12.45 -12.88 -6.12
N ASP A 344 12.85 -11.79 -6.79
CA ASP A 344 12.20 -11.33 -8.01
C ASP A 344 12.32 -12.39 -9.11
N GLN A 345 13.49 -13.01 -9.25
CA GLN A 345 13.72 -14.08 -10.21
C GLN A 345 12.85 -15.30 -9.91
N ALA A 346 12.76 -15.72 -8.64
CA ALA A 346 11.88 -16.80 -8.21
C ALA A 346 10.41 -16.50 -8.54
N TYR A 347 9.95 -15.27 -8.30
CA TYR A 347 8.62 -14.83 -8.69
C TYR A 347 8.35 -15.01 -10.19
N LEU A 348 9.28 -14.56 -11.03
CA LEU A 348 9.15 -14.66 -12.49
C LEU A 348 9.12 -16.14 -12.94
N LEU A 349 10.00 -16.97 -12.38
CA LEU A 349 10.08 -18.40 -12.69
C LEU A 349 8.83 -19.19 -12.25
N ARG A 350 8.19 -18.82 -11.12
CA ARG A 350 6.92 -19.41 -10.65
C ARG A 350 5.75 -19.20 -11.60
N ARG A 351 5.85 -18.27 -12.55
CA ARG A 351 4.80 -18.06 -13.56
C ARG A 351 4.83 -19.10 -14.68
N HIS A 352 5.74 -20.06 -14.63
CA HIS A 352 5.87 -21.17 -15.59
C HIS A 352 5.92 -20.68 -17.06
N ALA A 353 6.59 -19.55 -17.30
CA ALA A 353 6.81 -19.05 -18.64
C ALA A 353 7.96 -19.82 -19.31
N ASP A 354 7.80 -20.14 -20.59
CA ASP A 354 8.88 -20.73 -21.40
C ASP A 354 9.95 -19.66 -21.71
N ILE A 355 9.50 -18.41 -21.87
CA ILE A 355 10.35 -17.25 -22.15
C ILE A 355 10.04 -16.15 -21.12
N ILE A 356 11.06 -15.67 -20.43
CA ILE A 356 11.03 -14.42 -19.66
C ILE A 356 11.75 -13.37 -20.49
N LEU A 357 11.00 -12.41 -21.00
CA LEU A 357 11.51 -11.28 -21.75
C LEU A 357 11.62 -10.08 -20.81
N ILE A 358 12.77 -9.40 -20.84
CA ILE A 358 13.02 -8.20 -20.04
C ILE A 358 13.36 -7.05 -21.00
N GLY A 359 12.55 -6.01 -20.99
CA GLY A 359 12.89 -4.71 -21.57
C GLY A 359 13.74 -3.94 -20.57
N SER A 360 15.02 -3.74 -20.85
CA SER A 360 16.01 -3.16 -19.93
C SER A 360 16.06 -1.63 -19.93
N GLY A 361 15.07 -0.96 -20.51
CA GLY A 361 15.04 0.49 -20.64
C GLY A 361 15.39 0.99 -22.03
N HIS A 362 15.36 2.30 -22.21
CA HIS A 362 15.72 2.98 -23.45
C HIS A 362 17.23 2.84 -23.76
N HIS A 363 18.10 3.02 -22.77
CA HIS A 363 19.55 2.85 -22.91
C HIS A 363 20.03 1.42 -22.58
N GLY A 364 19.13 0.56 -22.10
CA GLY A 364 19.41 -0.85 -21.84
C GLY A 364 20.17 -1.12 -20.53
N LEU A 365 19.98 -0.26 -19.51
CA LEU A 365 20.71 -0.29 -18.24
C LEU A 365 20.05 -1.17 -17.15
N GLY A 366 18.81 -1.61 -17.35
CA GLY A 366 18.06 -2.50 -16.47
C GLY A 366 18.26 -3.99 -16.76
N GLY A 367 17.44 -4.85 -16.15
CA GLY A 367 17.48 -6.30 -16.39
C GLY A 367 18.66 -7.03 -15.74
N LYS A 368 19.36 -6.41 -14.79
CA LYS A 368 20.49 -7.03 -14.08
C LYS A 368 20.01 -8.08 -13.07
N GLY A 369 20.95 -8.88 -12.56
CA GLY A 369 20.71 -9.86 -11.48
C GLY A 369 20.60 -11.31 -11.95
N PHE A 370 20.30 -11.55 -13.23
CA PHE A 370 20.34 -12.91 -13.79
C PHE A 370 21.79 -13.45 -13.87
N PRO A 371 21.99 -14.79 -13.86
CA PRO A 371 23.32 -15.40 -13.73
C PRO A 371 24.32 -14.98 -14.82
N GLN A 372 23.86 -14.84 -16.06
CA GLN A 372 24.69 -14.38 -17.18
C GLN A 372 24.30 -12.96 -17.59
N GLN A 373 25.27 -12.14 -17.98
CA GLN A 373 25.05 -10.79 -18.52
C GLN A 373 24.93 -10.80 -20.06
N THR A 374 24.51 -11.92 -20.63
CA THR A 374 24.28 -12.07 -22.07
C THR A 374 22.83 -11.68 -22.43
N PRO A 375 22.57 -11.18 -23.66
CA PRO A 375 21.22 -10.82 -24.09
C PRO A 375 20.23 -11.99 -24.11
N SER A 376 20.71 -13.24 -24.14
CA SER A 376 19.90 -14.45 -24.09
C SER A 376 20.63 -15.53 -23.31
N GLN A 377 19.93 -16.19 -22.39
CA GLN A 377 20.44 -17.29 -21.58
C GLN A 377 19.33 -18.31 -21.29
N PHE A 378 19.70 -19.56 -21.00
CA PHE A 378 18.79 -20.58 -20.49
C PHE A 378 19.05 -20.80 -19.01
N ILE A 379 18.00 -20.77 -18.21
CA ILE A 379 18.06 -21.04 -16.77
C ILE A 379 17.15 -22.22 -16.47
N PHE A 380 17.63 -23.15 -15.64
CA PHE A 380 16.78 -24.24 -15.16
C PHE A 380 15.71 -23.69 -14.20
N ASN A 381 14.44 -23.86 -14.58
CA ASN A 381 13.31 -23.43 -13.77
C ASN A 381 12.88 -24.57 -12.84
N ARG A 382 13.27 -24.46 -11.57
CA ARG A 382 12.92 -25.44 -10.53
C ARG A 382 11.42 -25.66 -10.31
N TYR A 383 10.57 -24.71 -10.72
CA TYR A 383 9.11 -24.81 -10.54
C TYR A 383 8.43 -25.55 -11.69
N SER A 384 8.97 -25.47 -12.91
CA SER A 384 8.44 -26.18 -14.08
C SER A 384 9.25 -27.44 -14.45
N LEU A 385 10.42 -27.64 -13.84
CA LEU A 385 11.40 -28.69 -14.15
C LEU A 385 11.86 -28.66 -15.62
N LYS A 386 11.88 -27.47 -16.23
CA LYS A 386 12.28 -27.24 -17.63
C LYS A 386 13.28 -26.07 -17.72
N GLY A 387 13.95 -25.95 -18.86
CA GLY A 387 14.71 -24.74 -19.19
C GLY A 387 13.76 -23.59 -19.53
N THR A 388 13.91 -22.45 -18.85
CA THR A 388 13.27 -21.18 -19.20
C THR A 388 14.31 -20.30 -19.90
N GLN A 389 13.98 -19.76 -21.06
CA GLN A 389 14.84 -18.79 -21.75
C GLN A 389 14.63 -17.40 -21.14
N VAL A 390 15.70 -16.73 -20.75
CA VAL A 390 15.67 -15.32 -20.33
C VAL A 390 16.31 -14.49 -21.43
N ILE A 391 15.56 -13.51 -21.94
CA ILE A 391 16.02 -12.60 -23.00
C ILE A 391 15.98 -11.17 -22.46
N ILE A 392 17.09 -10.46 -22.53
CA ILE A 392 17.24 -9.09 -22.02
C ILE A 392 17.63 -8.20 -23.20
N LEU A 393 16.76 -7.26 -23.55
CA LEU A 393 16.93 -6.35 -24.69
C LEU A 393 16.54 -4.93 -24.30
N LYS A 394 17.01 -3.94 -25.07
CA LYS A 394 16.45 -2.58 -24.98
C LYS A 394 14.93 -2.63 -25.16
N SER A 395 14.22 -1.78 -24.44
CA SER A 395 12.75 -1.86 -24.35
C SER A 395 12.04 -1.76 -25.70
N GLN A 396 12.60 -0.99 -26.64
CA GLN A 396 12.08 -0.94 -28.01
C GLN A 396 12.17 -2.30 -28.71
N ASP A 397 13.34 -2.94 -28.69
CA ASP A 397 13.58 -4.24 -29.31
C ASP A 397 12.81 -5.35 -28.60
N ALA A 398 12.70 -5.26 -27.27
CA ALA A 398 11.90 -6.18 -26.46
C ALA A 398 10.41 -6.11 -26.84
N CYS A 399 9.84 -4.91 -27.06
CA CYS A 399 8.45 -4.77 -27.51
C CYS A 399 8.21 -5.43 -28.88
N LEU A 400 9.14 -5.26 -29.83
CA LEU A 400 9.06 -5.90 -31.15
C LEU A 400 9.13 -7.43 -31.02
N LEU A 401 10.08 -7.93 -30.23
CA LEU A 401 10.22 -9.36 -29.99
C LEU A 401 8.99 -9.95 -29.28
N PHE A 402 8.45 -9.26 -28.28
CA PHE A 402 7.23 -9.67 -27.58
C PHE A 402 6.07 -9.86 -28.55
N ASN A 403 5.82 -8.88 -29.42
CA ASN A 403 4.75 -8.95 -30.41
C ASN A 403 4.91 -10.16 -31.33
N ARG A 404 6.13 -10.40 -31.83
CA ARG A 404 6.45 -11.58 -32.65
C ARG A 404 6.20 -12.88 -31.89
N LEU A 405 6.67 -12.98 -30.64
CA LEU A 405 6.49 -14.18 -29.81
C LEU A 405 5.01 -14.45 -29.52
N LYS A 406 4.21 -13.40 -29.28
CA LYS A 406 2.75 -13.53 -29.09
C LYS A 406 2.05 -13.97 -30.37
N GLN A 407 2.43 -13.45 -31.54
CA GLN A 407 1.90 -13.91 -32.84
C GLN A 407 2.22 -15.40 -33.08
N GLN A 408 3.37 -15.87 -32.62
CA GLN A 408 3.78 -17.28 -32.69
C GLN A 408 3.14 -18.17 -31.62
N GLY A 409 2.22 -17.65 -30.81
CA GLY A 409 1.56 -18.41 -29.73
C GLY A 409 2.48 -18.83 -28.59
N LYS A 410 3.63 -18.16 -28.41
CA LYS A 410 4.61 -18.52 -27.36
C LYS A 410 4.12 -18.11 -25.97
N ASN A 411 4.48 -18.92 -24.99
CA ASN A 411 4.26 -18.70 -23.56
C ASN A 411 5.34 -17.75 -23.00
N VAL A 412 5.16 -16.46 -23.24
CA VAL A 412 6.10 -15.40 -22.84
C VAL A 412 5.56 -14.57 -21.68
N LEU A 413 6.37 -14.39 -20.66
CA LEU A 413 6.20 -13.38 -19.61
C LEU A 413 7.11 -12.20 -19.96
N PHE A 414 6.57 -10.98 -19.96
CA PHE A 414 7.32 -9.78 -20.34
C PHE A 414 7.34 -8.76 -19.21
N VAL A 415 8.53 -8.42 -18.73
CA VAL A 415 8.74 -7.30 -17.81
C VAL A 415 9.31 -6.12 -18.61
N LEU A 416 8.65 -4.97 -18.55
CA LEU A 416 9.07 -3.80 -19.33
C LEU A 416 9.51 -2.66 -18.42
N HIS A 417 10.80 -2.32 -18.50
CA HIS A 417 11.34 -1.08 -17.95
C HIS A 417 11.16 0.06 -18.96
N THR A 418 10.41 1.10 -18.62
CA THR A 418 10.06 2.16 -19.59
C THR A 418 11.03 3.34 -19.59
N THR A 419 11.91 3.41 -18.59
CA THR A 419 12.89 4.48 -18.37
C THR A 419 14.32 3.96 -18.51
N CYS A 420 15.28 4.86 -18.28
CA CYS A 420 16.72 4.59 -18.20
C CYS A 420 17.42 4.14 -19.47
#